data_AF-A0A847VDE9-F1
#
_entry.id   AF-A0A847VDE9-F1
#
_cell.length_a   1.000
_cell.length_b   1.000
_cell.length_c   1.000
_cell.angle_alpha   90.00
_cell.angle_beta   90.00
_cell.angle_gamma   90.00
#
_symmetry.space_group_name_H-M   'P 1'
#
loop_
_entity.id
_entity.type
_entity.pdbx_description
1 polymer ?
#
loop_
_entity_poly.entity_id
_entity_poly.type
_entity_poly.pdbx_seq_one_letter_code
_entity_poly.pdbx_strand_id
1 'polypeptide(L)'
;MKKVLLFTIGFLLLVFFESFLLHVFSFSLFIILVLSSWKKIEDLPFYLFITLFSIVFDTVLHTSLGLHMIVIALVLLVTHLLWYLIPRDGVFGFIPVFLSVFLYYILSYLLISLLQDRVLIPFTWDFVLNTFIKSLLSIPVYLGIQRGISFFRKDDTGGKIKLK
;
A
#
# COMPACT_ATOMS: atom_id res chain seq x y z
N MET A 1 6.54 -13.02 25.97
CA MET A 1 7.33 -11.76 25.97
C MET A 1 8.18 -11.56 24.72
N LYS A 2 9.16 -12.41 24.39
CA LYS A 2 10.08 -12.18 23.24
C LYS A 2 9.36 -11.93 21.89
N LYS A 3 8.32 -12.69 21.60
CA LYS A 3 7.50 -12.53 20.37
C LYS A 3 6.76 -11.19 20.31
N VAL A 4 6.22 -10.74 21.45
CA VAL A 4 5.51 -9.46 21.56
C VAL A 4 6.50 -8.31 21.34
N LEU A 5 7.67 -8.38 21.96
CA LEU A 5 8.73 -7.38 21.82
C LEU A 5 9.22 -7.25 20.36
N LEU A 6 9.39 -8.39 19.67
CA LEU A 6 9.79 -8.40 18.27
C LEU A 6 8.71 -7.81 17.36
N PHE A 7 7.44 -8.10 17.64
CA PHE A 7 6.31 -7.51 16.92
C PHE A 7 6.24 -5.98 17.13
N THR A 8 6.38 -5.51 18.37
CA THR A 8 6.40 -4.07 18.68
C THR A 8 7.55 -3.36 17.98
N ILE A 9 8.76 -3.93 17.98
CA ILE A 9 9.92 -3.35 17.27
C ILE A 9 9.65 -3.32 15.77
N GLY A 10 9.13 -4.40 15.19
CA GLY A 10 8.81 -4.46 13.76
C GLY A 10 7.76 -3.43 13.36
N PHE A 11 6.72 -3.27 14.17
CA PHE A 11 5.68 -2.26 13.95
C PHE A 11 6.26 -0.84 14.00
N LEU A 12 7.08 -0.54 15.02
CA LEU A 12 7.69 0.78 15.18
C LEU A 12 8.68 1.09 14.05
N LEU A 13 9.47 0.11 13.61
CA LEU A 13 10.33 0.24 12.44
C LEU A 13 9.52 0.49 11.17
N LEU A 14 8.38 -0.18 10.98
CA LEU A 14 7.54 0.02 9.81
C LEU A 14 7.00 1.46 9.77
N VAL A 15 6.47 1.95 10.89
CA VAL A 15 6.02 3.35 11.00
C VAL A 15 7.16 4.33 10.77
N PHE A 16 8.34 4.05 11.34
CA PHE A 16 9.54 4.89 11.14
C PHE A 16 9.97 4.94 9.68
N PHE A 17 10.09 3.78 9.01
CA PHE A 17 10.45 3.71 7.60
C PHE A 17 9.42 4.38 6.71
N GLU A 18 8.13 4.24 7.03
CA GLU A 18 7.07 4.95 6.33
C GLU A 18 7.24 6.47 6.43
N SER A 19 7.37 7.01 7.64
CA SER A 19 7.57 8.45 7.85
C SER A 19 8.83 8.95 7.16
N PHE A 20 9.92 8.17 7.22
CA PHE A 20 11.18 8.47 6.53
C PHE A 20 11.00 8.51 5.00
N LEU A 21 10.38 7.50 4.41
CA LEU A 21 10.17 7.44 2.95
C LEU A 21 9.18 8.50 2.46
N LEU A 22 8.15 8.81 3.24
CA LEU A 22 7.26 9.92 2.95
C LEU A 22 8.00 11.26 2.99
N HIS A 23 8.93 11.46 3.92
CA HIS A 23 9.64 12.73 3.98
C HIS A 23 10.72 12.85 2.88
N VAL A 24 11.48 11.79 2.62
CA VAL A 24 12.62 11.81 1.69
C VAL A 24 12.20 11.60 0.24
N PHE A 25 11.29 10.66 -0.01
CA PHE A 25 10.88 10.26 -1.36
C PHE A 25 9.43 10.62 -1.66
N SER A 26 8.70 11.19 -0.69
CA SER A 26 7.26 11.46 -0.81
C SER A 26 6.47 10.22 -1.25
N PHE A 27 6.93 9.06 -0.78
CA PHE A 27 6.49 7.75 -1.21
C PHE A 27 5.96 6.93 -0.02
N SER A 28 4.78 6.32 -0.16
CA SER A 28 4.13 5.52 0.89
C SER A 28 4.37 4.03 0.70
N LEU A 29 5.07 3.40 1.65
CA LEU A 29 5.29 1.95 1.69
C LEU A 29 3.99 1.21 2.04
N PHE A 30 3.14 1.85 2.84
CA PHE A 30 1.86 1.31 3.29
C PHE A 30 0.96 0.87 2.13
N ILE A 31 0.75 1.72 1.12
CA ILE A 31 -0.09 1.36 -0.04
C ILE A 31 0.50 0.18 -0.83
N ILE A 32 1.82 0.08 -0.95
CA ILE A 32 2.45 -1.07 -1.62
C ILE A 32 2.21 -2.35 -0.83
N LEU A 33 2.37 -2.31 0.49
CA LEU A 33 2.14 -3.49 1.35
C LEU A 33 0.69 -3.96 1.26
N VAL A 34 -0.26 -3.03 1.25
CA VAL A 34 -1.69 -3.31 1.05
C VAL A 34 -1.92 -4.00 -0.30
N LEU A 35 -1.45 -3.41 -1.40
CA LEU A 35 -1.62 -3.98 -2.75
C LEU A 35 -0.91 -5.34 -2.92
N SER A 36 0.26 -5.51 -2.29
CA SER A 36 1.01 -6.76 -2.35
C SER A 36 0.34 -7.89 -1.57
N SER A 37 -0.35 -7.55 -0.47
CA SER A 37 -1.04 -8.49 0.41
C SER A 37 -2.46 -8.82 -0.05
N TRP A 38 -3.05 -7.98 -0.89
CA TRP A 38 -4.41 -8.15 -1.41
C TRP A 38 -4.60 -9.51 -2.11
N LYS A 39 -5.63 -10.25 -1.68
CA LYS A 39 -5.96 -11.63 -2.08
C LYS A 39 -4.86 -12.68 -1.82
N LYS A 40 -3.85 -12.37 -0.99
CA LYS A 40 -2.81 -13.34 -0.58
C LYS A 40 -2.85 -13.73 0.88
N ILE A 41 -3.41 -12.86 1.70
CA ILE A 41 -3.65 -13.07 3.13
C ILE A 41 -5.14 -13.30 3.32
N GLU A 42 -5.53 -14.02 4.37
CA GLU A 42 -6.92 -14.17 4.77
C GLU A 42 -7.58 -12.81 5.04
N ASP A 43 -8.88 -12.72 4.80
CA ASP A 43 -9.62 -11.46 4.83
C ASP A 43 -9.55 -10.76 6.20
N LEU A 44 -9.78 -11.50 7.29
CA LEU A 44 -9.79 -10.94 8.65
C LEU A 44 -8.45 -10.27 9.04
N PRO A 45 -7.29 -10.97 8.97
CA PRO A 45 -6.01 -10.33 9.30
C PRO A 45 -5.62 -9.22 8.33
N PHE A 46 -6.04 -9.28 7.06
CA PHE A 46 -5.82 -8.21 6.10
C PHE A 46 -6.58 -6.92 6.48
N TYR A 47 -7.87 -7.03 6.81
CA TYR A 47 -8.65 -5.87 7.23
C TYR A 47 -8.18 -5.32 8.59
N LEU A 48 -7.81 -6.20 9.54
CA LEU A 48 -7.20 -5.76 10.81
C LEU A 48 -5.91 -4.97 10.58
N PHE A 49 -5.05 -5.43 9.67
CA PHE A 49 -3.84 -4.72 9.28
C PHE A 49 -4.17 -3.33 8.72
N ILE A 50 -5.09 -3.23 7.76
CA ILE A 50 -5.50 -1.94 7.19
C ILE A 50 -6.03 -1.00 8.25
N THR A 51 -6.94 -1.47 9.11
CA THR A 51 -7.58 -0.64 10.14
C THR A 51 -6.55 -0.09 11.12
N LEU A 52 -5.71 -0.96 11.69
CA LEU A 52 -4.69 -0.54 12.67
C LEU A 52 -3.69 0.44 12.06
N PHE A 53 -3.15 0.13 10.87
CA PHE A 53 -2.19 1.00 10.23
C PHE A 53 -2.82 2.32 9.81
N SER A 54 -4.05 2.33 9.29
CA SER A 54 -4.72 3.57 8.90
C SER A 54 -4.95 4.49 10.09
N ILE A 55 -5.39 3.97 11.24
CA ILE A 55 -5.58 4.76 12.47
C ILE A 55 -4.24 5.37 12.92
N VAL A 56 -3.17 4.58 12.91
CA VAL A 56 -1.83 5.06 13.26
C VAL A 56 -1.37 6.13 12.28
N PHE A 57 -1.61 5.93 10.99
CA PHE A 57 -1.27 6.88 9.94
C PHE A 57 -2.01 8.21 10.10
N ASP A 58 -3.33 8.13 10.33
CA ASP A 58 -4.15 9.32 10.55
C ASP A 58 -3.64 10.11 11.75
N THR A 59 -3.20 9.41 12.80
CA THR A 59 -2.64 10.02 14.02
C THR A 59 -1.27 10.65 13.76
N VAL A 60 -0.36 9.93 13.09
CA VAL A 60 1.02 10.36 12.83
C VAL A 60 1.07 11.51 11.82
N LEU A 61 0.21 11.50 10.81
CA LEU A 61 0.14 12.56 9.79
C LEU A 61 -0.82 13.69 10.14
N HIS A 62 -1.45 13.65 11.32
CA HIS A 62 -2.43 14.64 11.75
C HIS A 62 -3.58 14.85 10.75
N THR A 63 -4.06 13.76 10.14
CA THR A 63 -5.22 13.77 9.24
C THR A 63 -6.49 13.33 9.98
N SER A 64 -7.66 13.61 9.38
CA SER A 64 -8.94 13.15 9.91
C SER A 64 -8.98 11.63 10.09
N LEU A 65 -9.46 11.18 11.25
CA LEU A 65 -9.58 9.76 11.57
C LEU A 65 -10.44 9.02 10.52
N GLY A 66 -9.91 7.93 9.98
CA GLY A 66 -10.58 7.10 8.97
C GLY A 66 -10.34 7.53 7.53
N LEU A 67 -9.61 8.62 7.28
CA LEU A 67 -9.33 9.08 5.91
C LEU A 67 -8.55 8.02 5.13
N HIS A 68 -7.45 7.50 5.70
CA HIS A 68 -6.64 6.49 5.02
C HIS A 68 -7.42 5.19 4.78
N MET A 69 -8.35 4.82 5.67
CA MET A 69 -9.22 3.66 5.44
C MET A 69 -10.13 3.86 4.23
N ILE A 70 -10.76 5.04 4.08
CA ILE A 70 -11.64 5.34 2.95
C ILE A 70 -10.83 5.34 1.64
N VAL A 71 -9.66 6.00 1.64
CA VAL A 71 -8.77 6.01 0.46
C VAL A 71 -8.43 4.58 0.05
N ILE A 72 -8.01 3.73 0.99
CA ILE A 72 -7.64 2.35 0.69
C ILE A 72 -8.83 1.54 0.18
N ALA A 73 -10.01 1.69 0.79
CA ALA A 73 -11.21 0.99 0.33
C ALA A 73 -11.54 1.33 -1.14
N LEU A 74 -11.48 2.62 -1.50
CA LEU A 74 -11.71 3.07 -2.87
C LEU A 74 -10.62 2.55 -3.83
N VAL A 75 -9.36 2.61 -3.41
CA VAL A 75 -8.25 2.09 -4.22
C VAL A 75 -8.42 0.60 -4.47
N LEU A 76 -8.67 -0.20 -3.44
CA LEU A 76 -8.86 -1.65 -3.57
C LEU A 76 -10.05 -2.01 -4.46
N LEU A 77 -11.15 -1.25 -4.38
CA LEU A 77 -12.30 -1.41 -5.28
C LEU A 77 -11.87 -1.20 -6.74
N VAL A 78 -11.17 -0.10 -7.04
CA VAL A 78 -10.69 0.17 -8.40
C VAL A 78 -9.64 -0.86 -8.83
N THR A 79 -8.72 -1.26 -7.96
CA THR A 79 -7.74 -2.33 -8.25
C THR A 79 -8.45 -3.63 -8.62
N HIS A 80 -9.52 -3.97 -7.90
CA HIS A 80 -10.31 -5.17 -8.19
C HIS A 80 -10.93 -5.10 -9.60
N LEU A 81 -11.48 -3.95 -9.99
CA LEU A 81 -12.01 -3.73 -11.34
C LEU A 81 -10.89 -3.77 -12.40
N LEU A 82 -9.73 -3.17 -12.13
CA LEU A 82 -8.59 -3.16 -13.05
C LEU A 82 -8.07 -4.58 -13.31
N TRP A 83 -8.06 -5.45 -12.30
CA TRP A 83 -7.66 -6.85 -12.48
C TRP A 83 -8.67 -7.69 -13.26
N TYR A 84 -9.92 -7.26 -13.37
CA TYR A 84 -10.87 -7.88 -14.29
C TYR A 84 -10.53 -7.55 -15.75
N LEU A 85 -9.99 -6.36 -16.01
CA LEU A 85 -9.62 -5.89 -17.35
C LEU A 85 -8.21 -6.33 -17.78
N ILE A 86 -7.26 -6.35 -16.84
CA ILE A 86 -5.84 -6.63 -17.11
C ILE A 86 -5.40 -7.85 -16.29
N PRO A 87 -4.99 -8.96 -16.93
CA PRO A 87 -4.60 -10.17 -16.23
C PRO A 87 -3.33 -9.95 -15.39
N ARG A 88 -3.36 -10.47 -14.16
CA ARG A 88 -2.31 -10.28 -13.14
C ARG A 88 -0.97 -10.91 -13.52
N ASP A 89 -0.98 -12.04 -14.23
CA ASP A 89 0.21 -12.86 -14.49
C ASP A 89 0.93 -12.53 -15.81
N GLY A 90 0.48 -11.48 -16.51
CA GLY A 90 1.11 -11.02 -17.76
C GLY A 90 2.23 -10.00 -17.54
N VAL A 91 2.96 -9.70 -18.62
CA VAL A 91 3.95 -8.60 -18.65
C VAL A 91 3.32 -7.30 -18.17
N PHE A 92 2.03 -7.07 -18.47
CA PHE A 92 1.27 -5.89 -18.09
C PHE A 92 0.71 -5.90 -16.65
N GLY A 93 1.02 -6.92 -15.84
CA GLY A 93 0.52 -7.04 -14.47
C GLY A 93 0.93 -5.90 -13.52
N PHE A 94 1.92 -5.09 -13.90
CA PHE A 94 2.32 -3.88 -13.16
C PHE A 94 1.41 -2.68 -13.40
N ILE A 95 0.65 -2.64 -14.52
CA ILE A 95 -0.21 -1.50 -14.86
C ILE A 95 -1.29 -1.27 -13.79
N PRO A 96 -2.05 -2.29 -13.34
CA PRO A 96 -3.03 -2.11 -12.28
C PRO A 96 -2.41 -1.58 -10.98
N VAL A 97 -1.19 -2.01 -10.64
CA VAL A 97 -0.47 -1.56 -9.44
C VAL A 97 -0.11 -0.08 -9.58
N PHE A 98 0.49 0.29 -10.70
CA PHE A 98 0.84 1.67 -11.01
C PHE A 98 -0.38 2.60 -10.92
N LEU A 99 -1.49 2.23 -11.59
CA LEU A 99 -2.73 3.01 -11.57
C LEU A 99 -3.34 3.09 -10.17
N SER A 100 -3.25 2.02 -9.37
CA SER A 100 -3.78 2.00 -8.01
C SER A 100 -2.97 2.91 -7.07
N VAL A 101 -1.65 2.91 -7.18
CA VAL A 101 -0.79 3.82 -6.42
C VAL A 101 -0.97 5.27 -6.87
N PHE A 102 -1.10 5.51 -8.17
CA PHE A 102 -1.41 6.83 -8.71
C PHE A 102 -2.75 7.36 -8.16
N LEU A 103 -3.79 6.52 -8.19
CA LEU A 103 -5.10 6.82 -7.64
C LEU A 103 -5.04 7.08 -6.13
N TYR A 104 -4.26 6.32 -5.38
CA TYR A 104 -4.08 6.50 -3.94
C TYR A 104 -3.62 7.93 -3.60
N TYR A 105 -2.61 8.46 -4.30
CA TYR A 105 -2.12 9.81 -4.03
C TYR A 105 -3.12 10.89 -4.44
N ILE A 106 -3.82 10.71 -5.57
CA ILE A 106 -4.87 11.64 -6.00
C ILE A 106 -6.00 11.67 -4.98
N LEU A 107 -6.51 10.50 -4.57
CA LEU A 107 -7.60 10.39 -3.60
C LEU A 107 -7.19 10.94 -2.24
N SER A 108 -5.98 10.63 -1.77
CA SER A 108 -5.48 11.14 -0.49
C SER A 108 -5.46 12.67 -0.51
N TYR A 109 -4.91 13.26 -1.57
CA TYR A 109 -4.86 14.71 -1.72
C TYR A 109 -6.26 15.36 -1.76
N LEU A 110 -7.16 14.82 -2.57
CA LEU A 110 -8.52 15.33 -2.70
C LEU A 110 -9.33 15.19 -1.41
N LEU A 111 -9.23 14.03 -0.74
CA LEU A 111 -9.98 13.77 0.49
C LEU A 111 -9.44 14.56 1.67
N ILE A 112 -8.12 14.78 1.78
CA ILE A 112 -7.56 15.67 2.80
C ILE A 112 -8.08 17.09 2.57
N SER A 113 -7.93 17.61 1.36
CA SER A 113 -8.42 18.94 0.97
C SER A 113 -9.92 19.13 1.30
N LEU A 114 -10.75 18.14 0.96
CA LEU A 114 -12.20 18.24 1.09
C LEU A 114 -12.70 18.01 2.53
N LEU A 115 -12.15 17.02 3.23
CA LEU A 115 -12.63 16.63 4.57
C LEU A 115 -11.98 17.47 5.69
N GLN A 116 -10.72 17.86 5.53
CA GLN A 116 -9.95 18.56 6.56
C GLN A 116 -10.01 20.07 6.33
N ASP A 117 -9.62 20.54 5.16
CA ASP A 117 -9.48 21.98 4.88
C ASP A 117 -10.78 22.61 4.39
N ARG A 118 -11.76 21.79 3.98
CA ARG A 118 -13.06 22.21 3.41
C ARG A 118 -12.91 23.12 2.17
N VAL A 119 -11.78 23.01 1.49
CA VAL A 119 -11.45 23.79 0.29
C VAL A 119 -11.14 22.79 -0.82
N LEU A 120 -11.52 23.11 -2.04
CA LEU A 120 -11.07 22.36 -3.22
C LEU A 120 -9.77 23.00 -3.70
N ILE A 121 -8.63 22.36 -3.45
CA ILE A 121 -7.35 22.85 -3.96
C ILE A 121 -7.29 22.60 -5.48
N PRO A 122 -6.89 23.59 -6.29
CA PRO A 122 -6.79 23.43 -7.74
C PRO A 122 -5.80 22.34 -8.12
N PHE A 123 -6.18 21.52 -9.10
CA PHE A 123 -5.33 20.49 -9.67
C PHE A 123 -4.23 21.13 -10.53
N THR A 124 -3.00 21.14 -10.03
CA THR A 124 -1.84 21.68 -10.76
C THR A 124 -1.11 20.58 -11.54
N TRP A 125 -0.52 20.93 -12.68
CA TRP A 125 0.29 20.00 -13.46
C TRP A 125 1.49 19.45 -12.69
N ASP A 126 2.09 20.28 -11.83
CA ASP A 126 3.21 19.88 -10.97
C ASP A 126 2.79 18.76 -10.00
N PHE A 127 1.58 18.83 -9.44
CA PHE A 127 1.05 17.78 -8.59
C PHE A 127 0.85 16.47 -9.35
N VAL A 128 0.31 16.53 -10.57
CA VAL A 128 0.08 15.34 -11.41
C VAL A 128 1.40 14.68 -11.79
N LEU A 129 2.38 15.46 -12.25
CA LEU A 129 3.70 14.95 -12.62
C LEU A 129 4.42 14.35 -11.41
N ASN A 130 4.39 15.01 -10.26
CA ASN A 130 4.97 14.48 -9.04
C ASN A 130 4.31 13.15 -8.63
N THR A 131 2.98 13.10 -8.71
CA THR A 131 2.21 11.88 -8.41
C THR A 131 2.54 10.74 -9.37
N PHE A 132 2.71 11.04 -10.66
CA PHE A 132 3.14 10.08 -11.68
C PHE A 132 4.53 9.53 -11.40
N ILE A 133 5.48 10.38 -11.02
CA ILE A 133 6.85 9.96 -10.67
C ILE A 133 6.83 9.06 -9.44
N LYS A 134 6.08 9.43 -8.40
CA LYS A 134 5.92 8.61 -7.19
C LYS A 134 5.33 7.24 -7.49
N SER A 135 4.29 7.17 -8.33
CA SER A 135 3.70 5.89 -8.72
C SER A 135 4.65 5.06 -9.58
N LEU A 136 5.48 5.68 -10.41
CA LEU A 136 6.51 4.97 -11.18
C LEU A 136 7.60 4.38 -10.27
N LEU A 137 8.10 5.16 -9.30
CA LEU A 137 9.09 4.73 -8.32
C LEU A 137 8.56 3.63 -7.38
N SER A 138 7.25 3.53 -7.22
CA SER A 138 6.60 2.49 -6.43
C SER A 138 6.73 1.08 -7.04
N ILE A 139 6.86 0.99 -8.38
CA ILE A 139 6.85 -0.30 -9.09
C ILE A 139 8.07 -1.16 -8.72
N PRO A 140 9.33 -0.67 -8.75
CA PRO A 140 10.48 -1.43 -8.29
C PRO A 140 10.35 -1.93 -6.85
N VAL A 141 9.81 -1.10 -5.95
CA VAL A 141 9.62 -1.46 -4.53
C VAL A 141 8.59 -2.57 -4.41
N TYR A 142 7.46 -2.47 -5.13
CA TYR A 142 6.45 -3.52 -5.19
C TYR A 142 7.05 -4.84 -5.72
N LEU A 143 7.82 -4.80 -6.80
CA LEU A 143 8.50 -5.98 -7.35
C LEU A 143 9.50 -6.58 -6.36
N GLY A 144 10.24 -5.73 -5.63
CA GLY A 144 11.15 -6.15 -4.57
C GLY A 144 10.42 -6.93 -3.47
N ILE A 145 9.29 -6.39 -2.99
CA ILE A 145 8.46 -7.06 -1.97
C ILE A 145 7.87 -8.38 -2.51
N GLN A 146 7.38 -8.41 -3.75
CA GLN A 146 6.87 -9.63 -4.38
C GLN A 146 7.95 -10.74 -4.42
N ARG A 147 9.17 -10.37 -4.85
CA ARG A 147 10.31 -11.29 -4.89
C ARG A 147 10.71 -11.74 -3.48
N GLY A 148 10.77 -10.84 -2.51
CA GLY A 148 11.05 -11.17 -1.12
C GLY A 148 10.07 -12.19 -0.56
N ILE A 149 8.75 -11.95 -0.70
CA ILE A 149 7.71 -12.87 -0.21
C ILE A 149 7.83 -14.26 -0.87
N SER A 150 8.08 -14.31 -2.18
CA SER A 150 8.24 -15.59 -2.89
C SER A 150 9.52 -16.34 -2.52
N PHE A 151 10.59 -15.64 -2.14
CA PHE A 151 11.81 -16.25 -1.62
C PHE A 151 11.55 -16.94 -0.28
N PHE A 152 10.95 -16.23 0.70
CA PHE A 152 10.64 -16.82 2.01
C PHE A 152 9.66 -17.98 1.94
N ARG A 153 8.72 -17.98 0.96
CA ARG A 153 7.77 -19.08 0.79
C ARG A 153 8.41 -20.35 0.23
N LYS A 154 9.51 -20.25 -0.52
CA LYS A 154 10.19 -21.43 -1.08
C LYS A 154 10.82 -22.30 0.01
N ASP A 155 11.33 -21.69 1.07
CA ASP A 155 11.95 -22.41 2.19
C ASP A 155 10.94 -23.28 2.97
N ASP A 156 9.66 -22.89 3.00
CA ASP A 156 8.59 -23.63 3.69
C ASP A 156 8.04 -24.83 2.88
N THR A 157 8.37 -24.91 1.58
CA THR A 157 7.94 -26.00 0.68
C THR A 157 8.97 -27.11 0.49
N GLY A 158 10.14 -27.03 1.12
CA GLY A 158 11.21 -28.04 1.04
C GLY A 158 10.86 -29.43 1.61
N GLY A 159 9.67 -29.60 2.21
CA GLY A 159 9.26 -30.84 2.87
C GLY A 159 8.09 -31.60 2.24
N LYS A 160 7.51 -31.17 1.11
CA LYS A 160 6.40 -31.91 0.47
C LYS A 160 6.87 -32.56 -0.82
N ILE A 161 7.49 -33.73 -0.65
CA ILE A 161 7.62 -34.74 -1.71
C ILE A 161 6.23 -34.98 -2.28
N LYS A 162 6.01 -34.65 -3.55
CA LYS A 162 4.85 -35.14 -4.29
C LYS A 162 5.00 -36.66 -4.39
N LEU A 163 4.17 -37.40 -3.65
CA LEU A 163 4.03 -38.83 -3.82
C LEU A 163 2.94 -39.11 -4.86
N LYS A 164 3.39 -39.76 -5.93
CA LYS A 164 2.68 -40.44 -7.03
C LYS A 164 1.93 -39.55 -8.03
#